data_AF-A0AAD7VXU4-F1
#
_entry.id   AF-A0AAD7VXU4-F1
#
_cell.length_a   1.000
_cell.length_b   1.000
_cell.length_c   1.000
_cell.angle_alpha   90.00
_cell.angle_beta   90.00
_cell.angle_gamma   90.00
#
_symmetry.space_group_name_H-M   'P 1'
#
loop_
_entity.id
_entity.type
_entity.pdbx_description
1 polymer ?
#
loop_
_entity_poly.entity_id
_entity_poly.type
_entity_poly.pdbx_seq_one_letter_code
_entity_poly.pdbx_strand_id
1 'polypeptide(L)'
;MIPYLADDLFTILKRLLQRFVTDDTLKRVKTPVKLFSEDFKDRANHKDASVINIGFVADKLLSELRVRKKVSERDVLMVRKETKEFLVTAVTKLLEKCPLKYTLVRNLAWLDPQKIRGSLLIRTSLSQT
;
A
#
# COMPACT_ATOMS: atom_id res chain seq x y z
N MET A 1 -14.59 16.72 -2.93
CA MET A 1 -13.62 15.70 -3.39
C MET A 1 -12.30 16.38 -3.64
N ILE A 2 -11.21 15.85 -3.09
CA ILE A 2 -9.90 16.51 -3.09
C ILE A 2 -9.11 16.02 -4.32
N PRO A 3 -8.87 16.85 -5.35
CA PRO A 3 -8.33 16.41 -6.65
C PRO A 3 -6.90 15.88 -6.59
N TYR A 4 -6.12 16.27 -5.58
CA TYR A 4 -4.75 15.81 -5.34
C TYR A 4 -4.66 14.54 -4.47
N LEU A 5 -5.79 14.02 -3.97
CA LEU A 5 -5.79 12.90 -3.02
C LEU A 5 -5.61 11.52 -3.69
N ALA A 6 -5.87 11.41 -4.99
CA ALA A 6 -5.86 10.12 -5.70
C ALA A 6 -4.47 9.46 -5.69
N ASP A 7 -3.42 10.22 -5.97
CA ASP A 7 -2.05 9.71 -6.03
C ASP A 7 -1.52 9.32 -4.63
N ASP A 8 -1.86 10.12 -3.61
CA ASP A 8 -1.54 9.83 -2.21
C ASP A 8 -2.22 8.54 -1.73
N LEU A 9 -3.52 8.40 -2.00
CA LEU A 9 -4.27 7.19 -1.64
C LEU A 9 -3.70 5.95 -2.34
N PHE A 10 -3.33 6.06 -3.62
CA PHE A 10 -2.70 4.97 -4.34
C PHE A 10 -1.36 4.58 -3.70
N THR A 11 -0.55 5.58 -3.33
CA THR A 11 0.74 5.37 -2.66
C THR A 11 0.58 4.70 -1.30
N ILE A 12 -0.39 5.15 -0.49
CA ILE A 12 -0.69 4.58 0.82
C ILE A 12 -1.13 3.11 0.67
N LEU A 13 -2.07 2.83 -0.23
CA LEU A 13 -2.55 1.46 -0.48
C LEU A 13 -1.42 0.54 -0.97
N LYS A 14 -0.57 1.03 -1.87
CA LYS A 14 0.58 0.27 -2.37
C LYS A 14 1.57 -0.05 -1.26
N ARG A 15 1.87 0.90 -0.37
CA ARG A 15 2.74 0.69 0.80
C ARG A 15 2.15 -0.29 1.81
N LEU A 16 0.83 -0.31 1.98
CA LEU A 16 0.15 -1.28 2.83
C LEU A 16 0.26 -2.70 2.26
N LEU A 17 0.02 -2.86 0.95
CA LEU A 17 0.16 -4.13 0.24
C LEU A 17 1.59 -4.67 0.33
N GLN A 18 2.61 -3.81 0.20
CA GLN A 18 4.03 -4.19 0.27
C GLN A 18 4.40 -4.97 1.55
N ARG A 19 3.66 -4.79 2.64
CA ARG A 19 3.90 -5.47 3.93
C ARG A 19 3.64 -6.97 3.90
N PHE A 20 2.75 -7.45 3.03
CA PHE A 20 2.36 -8.86 2.98
C PHE A 20 2.30 -9.47 1.57
N VAL A 21 2.32 -8.66 0.52
CA VAL A 21 2.30 -9.08 -0.89
C VAL A 21 3.74 -9.17 -1.43
N THR A 22 4.03 -10.14 -2.30
CA THR A 22 5.35 -10.31 -2.91
C THR A 22 5.74 -9.11 -3.79
N ASP A 23 7.04 -8.87 -3.97
CA ASP A 23 7.47 -7.70 -4.73
C ASP A 23 7.15 -7.84 -6.24
N ASP A 24 7.07 -9.08 -6.75
CA ASP A 24 6.72 -9.36 -8.14
C ASP A 24 5.26 -9.06 -8.46
N THR A 25 4.35 -9.38 -7.54
CA THR A 25 2.93 -9.01 -7.65
C THR A 25 2.75 -7.50 -7.50
N LEU A 26 3.49 -6.86 -6.59
CA LEU A 26 3.45 -5.41 -6.42
C LEU A 26 3.98 -4.62 -7.63
N LYS A 27 4.97 -5.16 -8.36
CA LYS A 27 5.47 -4.57 -9.62
C LYS A 27 4.43 -4.56 -10.73
N ARG A 28 3.47 -5.49 -10.73
CA ARG A 28 2.35 -5.50 -11.70
C ARG A 28 1.35 -4.38 -11.44
N VAL A 29 1.17 -4.00 -10.18
CA VAL A 29 0.28 -2.92 -9.74
C VAL A 29 0.95 -1.55 -9.91
N LYS A 30 0.96 -1.08 -11.17
CA LYS A 30 1.48 0.26 -11.54
C LYS A 30 0.41 1.35 -11.57
N THR A 31 -0.86 0.99 -11.75
CA THR A 31 -1.96 1.95 -11.91
C THR A 31 -3.10 1.67 -10.93
N PRO A 32 -3.90 2.69 -10.58
CA PRO A 32 -5.10 2.50 -9.76
C PRO A 32 -6.07 1.46 -10.35
N VAL A 33 -6.19 1.37 -11.66
CA VAL A 33 -7.09 0.39 -12.31
C VAL A 33 -6.62 -1.04 -12.03
N LYS A 34 -5.32 -1.30 -12.18
CA LYS A 34 -4.73 -2.62 -11.89
C LYS A 34 -4.82 -2.97 -10.41
N LEU A 35 -4.76 -1.98 -9.53
CA LEU A 35 -4.95 -2.17 -8.08
C LEU A 35 -6.33 -2.76 -7.76
N PHE A 36 -7.39 -2.39 -8.45
CA PHE A 36 -8.73 -2.95 -8.20
C PHE A 36 -9.06 -4.19 -9.04
N SER A 37 -8.20 -4.53 -10.00
CA SER A 37 -8.42 -5.70 -10.88
C SER A 37 -7.77 -6.98 -10.33
N GLU A 38 -6.73 -6.84 -9.51
CA GLU A 38 -6.03 -7.96 -8.87
C GLU A 38 -6.75 -8.39 -7.58
N ASP A 39 -6.82 -9.69 -7.33
CA ASP A 39 -7.30 -10.22 -6.06
C ASP A 39 -6.14 -10.45 -5.09
N PHE A 40 -6.10 -9.66 -4.03
CA PHE A 40 -5.07 -9.74 -2.99
C PHE A 40 -5.41 -10.76 -1.89
N LYS A 41 -6.53 -11.48 -1.98
CA LYS A 41 -6.85 -12.57 -1.05
C LYS A 41 -6.05 -13.84 -1.33
N ASP A 42 -5.56 -14.00 -2.55
CA ASP A 42 -4.81 -15.19 -2.95
C ASP A 42 -3.48 -15.29 -2.19
N ARG A 43 -3.34 -16.37 -1.42
CA ARG A 43 -2.17 -16.65 -0.58
C ARG A 43 -0.93 -16.95 -1.41
N ALA A 44 -1.07 -17.38 -2.67
CA ALA A 44 0.06 -17.63 -3.57
C ALA A 44 0.88 -16.35 -3.84
N ASN A 45 0.23 -15.19 -3.76
CA ASN A 45 0.83 -13.88 -4.00
C ASN A 45 1.40 -13.23 -2.72
N HIS A 46 1.31 -13.92 -1.57
CA HIS A 46 1.75 -13.37 -0.29
C HIS A 46 3.19 -13.76 0.05
N LYS A 47 3.85 -12.89 0.80
CA LYS A 47 5.11 -13.20 1.47
C LYS A 47 4.92 -14.32 2.49
N ASP A 48 6.00 -15.06 2.73
CA ASP A 48 6.07 -16.07 3.78
C ASP A 48 5.80 -15.44 5.16
N ALA A 49 5.23 -16.21 6.08
CA ALA A 49 4.86 -15.72 7.39
C ALA A 49 6.06 -15.22 8.21
N SER A 50 7.25 -15.78 7.96
CA SER A 50 8.49 -15.35 8.62
C SER A 50 8.94 -13.95 8.22
N VAL A 51 8.58 -13.46 7.02
CA VAL A 51 9.09 -12.19 6.46
C VAL A 51 8.06 -11.05 6.56
N ILE A 52 6.90 -11.30 7.19
CA ILE A 52 5.86 -10.28 7.33
C ILE A 52 6.37 -9.13 8.21
N ASN A 53 6.19 -7.91 7.73
CA ASN A 53 6.51 -6.72 8.49
C ASN A 53 5.37 -6.36 9.48
N ILE A 54 5.58 -6.66 10.77
CA ILE A 54 4.65 -6.28 11.86
C ILE A 54 4.85 -4.82 12.28
N GLY A 55 5.98 -4.22 11.93
CA GLY A 55 6.37 -2.86 12.30
C GLY A 55 7.53 -2.81 13.29
N PHE A 56 8.28 -1.72 13.27
CA PHE A 56 9.54 -1.57 14.01
C PHE A 56 9.40 -1.79 15.52
N VAL A 57 8.40 -1.15 16.14
CA VAL A 57 8.20 -1.23 17.60
C VAL A 57 7.78 -2.64 18.02
N ALA A 58 6.88 -3.26 17.27
CA ALA A 58 6.39 -4.61 17.57
C ALA A 58 7.49 -5.66 17.40
N ASP A 59 8.30 -5.57 16.34
CA ASP A 59 9.40 -6.50 16.09
C ASP A 59 10.51 -6.35 17.15
N LYS A 60 10.79 -5.11 17.59
CA LYS A 60 11.68 -4.85 18.72
C LYS A 60 11.16 -5.47 20.02
N LEU A 61 9.88 -5.28 20.34
CA LEU A 61 9.26 -5.84 21.54
C LEU A 61 9.28 -7.38 21.54
N LEU A 62 8.95 -8.01 20.40
CA LEU A 62 9.02 -9.46 20.24
C LEU A 62 10.45 -9.98 20.40
N SER A 63 11.43 -9.27 19.85
CA SER A 63 12.86 -9.60 20.00
C SER A 63 13.31 -9.51 21.47
N GLU A 64 12.91 -8.46 22.20
CA GLU A 64 13.21 -8.32 23.63
C GLU A 64 12.55 -9.41 24.48
N LEU A 65 11.29 -9.75 24.20
CA LEU A 65 10.57 -10.82 24.90
C LEU A 65 11.16 -12.20 24.63
N ARG A 66 11.67 -12.44 23.41
CA ARG A 66 12.40 -13.66 23.03
C ARG A 66 13.72 -13.77 23.79
N VAL A 67 14.51 -12.69 23.87
CA VAL A 67 15.77 -12.67 24.65
C VAL A 67 15.51 -12.95 26.12
N ARG A 68 14.41 -12.44 26.67
CA ARG A 68 13.96 -12.71 28.05
C ARG A 68 13.32 -14.09 28.24
N LYS A 69 13.29 -14.96 27.21
CA LYS A 69 12.67 -16.30 27.21
C LYS A 69 11.20 -16.32 27.65
N LYS A 70 10.50 -15.20 27.50
CA LYS A 70 9.06 -15.11 27.84
C LYS A 70 8.15 -15.62 26.73
N VAL A 71 8.68 -15.68 25.51
CA VAL A 71 7.93 -15.98 24.28
C VAL A 71 8.77 -16.97 23.45
N SER A 72 8.12 -18.00 22.91
CA SER A 72 8.78 -18.99 22.05
C SER A 72 8.78 -18.55 20.58
N GLU A 73 9.61 -19.20 19.75
CA GLU A 73 9.61 -18.97 18.29
C GLU A 73 8.24 -19.23 17.66
N ARG A 74 7.52 -20.23 18.19
CA ARG A 74 6.18 -20.57 17.73
C ARG A 74 5.22 -19.41 17.96
N ASP A 75 5.31 -18.74 19.10
CA ASP A 75 4.44 -17.62 19.45
C ASP A 75 4.73 -16.40 18.58
N VAL A 76 6.01 -16.11 18.31
CA VAL A 76 6.41 -15.03 17.38
C VAL A 76 5.84 -15.29 15.98
N LEU A 77 5.92 -16.52 15.49
CA LEU A 77 5.39 -16.90 14.18
C LEU A 77 3.86 -16.83 14.15
N MET A 78 3.19 -17.19 15.25
CA MET A 78 1.75 -17.07 15.41
C MET A 78 1.30 -15.61 15.30
N VAL A 79 1.96 -14.69 16.03
CA VAL A 79 1.68 -13.25 15.95
C VAL A 79 1.90 -12.71 14.53
N ARG A 80 2.97 -13.15 13.84
CA ARG A 80 3.22 -12.78 12.44
C ARG A 80 2.06 -13.23 11.54
N LYS A 81 1.60 -14.47 11.69
CA LYS A 81 0.50 -15.02 10.90
C LYS A 81 -0.81 -14.26 11.14
N GLU A 82 -1.18 -14.03 12.40
CA GLU A 82 -2.37 -13.26 12.77
C GLU A 82 -2.32 -11.83 12.24
N THR A 83 -1.14 -11.18 12.33
CA THR A 83 -0.93 -9.84 11.77
C THR A 83 -1.17 -9.81 10.26
N LYS A 84 -0.73 -10.84 9.52
CA LYS A 84 -1.01 -10.94 8.08
C LYS A 84 -2.49 -11.12 7.80
N GLU A 85 -3.17 -12.01 8.52
CA GLU A 85 -4.62 -12.22 8.35
C GLU A 85 -5.40 -10.93 8.62
N PHE A 86 -5.01 -10.18 9.65
CA PHE A 86 -5.54 -8.85 9.94
C PHE A 86 -5.27 -7.87 8.78
N LEU A 87 -4.02 -7.76 8.32
CA LEU A 87 -3.64 -6.84 7.23
C LEU A 87 -4.39 -7.14 5.93
N VAL A 88 -4.52 -8.42 5.56
CA VAL A 88 -5.28 -8.85 4.37
C VAL A 88 -6.74 -8.42 4.47
N THR A 89 -7.36 -8.66 5.64
CA THR A 89 -8.76 -8.30 5.88
C THR A 89 -8.97 -6.79 5.86
N ALA A 90 -8.07 -6.05 6.53
CA ALA A 90 -8.11 -4.59 6.61
C ALA A 90 -7.94 -3.95 5.24
N VAL A 91 -6.95 -4.38 4.45
CA VAL A 91 -6.70 -3.84 3.11
C VAL A 91 -7.83 -4.18 2.14
N THR A 92 -8.39 -5.39 2.22
CA THR A 92 -9.56 -5.76 1.42
C THR A 92 -10.74 -4.81 1.67
N LYS A 93 -11.09 -4.60 2.94
CA LYS A 93 -12.18 -3.66 3.32
C LYS A 93 -11.86 -2.22 2.91
N LEU A 94 -10.59 -1.82 3.01
CA LEU A 94 -10.14 -0.49 2.61
C LEU A 94 -10.27 -0.29 1.09
N LEU A 95 -9.91 -1.29 0.29
CA LEU A 95 -10.09 -1.28 -1.16
C LEU A 95 -11.57 -1.22 -1.56
N GLU A 96 -12.44 -1.98 -0.88
CA GLU A 96 -13.89 -1.95 -1.13
C GLU A 96 -14.50 -0.55 -0.93
N LYS A 97 -14.01 0.19 0.06
CA LYS A 97 -14.51 1.55 0.40
C LYS A 97 -13.69 2.67 -0.24
N CYS A 98 -12.62 2.37 -0.96
CA CYS A 98 -11.69 3.37 -1.45
C CYS A 98 -12.33 4.23 -2.57
N PRO A 99 -12.23 5.57 -2.51
CA PRO A 99 -12.79 6.43 -3.55
C PRO A 99 -12.08 6.26 -4.92
N LEU A 100 -10.85 5.72 -4.95
CA LEU A 100 -10.13 5.40 -6.19
C LEU A 100 -10.84 4.34 -7.07
N LYS A 101 -11.83 3.63 -6.53
CA LYS A 101 -12.70 2.72 -7.31
C LYS A 101 -13.50 3.47 -8.37
N TYR A 102 -13.85 4.73 -8.12
CA TYR A 102 -14.66 5.53 -9.03
C TYR A 102 -13.82 6.20 -10.12
N THR A 103 -14.25 6.07 -11.38
CA THR A 103 -13.56 6.68 -12.54
C THR A 103 -13.41 8.18 -12.41
N LEU A 104 -14.41 8.87 -11.84
CA LEU A 104 -14.35 10.31 -11.62
C LEU A 104 -13.14 10.68 -10.75
N VAL A 105 -12.93 10.03 -9.61
CA VAL A 105 -11.82 10.31 -8.69
C VAL A 105 -10.46 10.07 -9.36
N ARG A 106 -10.35 9.04 -10.21
CA ARG A 106 -9.11 8.77 -10.98
C ARG A 106 -8.82 9.85 -12.02
N ASN A 107 -9.86 10.45 -12.60
CA ASN A 107 -9.74 11.41 -13.69
C ASN A 107 -9.67 12.87 -13.23
N LEU A 108 -9.80 13.17 -11.94
CA LEU A 108 -9.69 14.54 -11.41
C LEU A 108 -8.24 15.04 -11.25
N ALA A 109 -7.26 14.28 -11.73
CA ALA A 109 -5.85 14.65 -11.67
C ALA A 109 -5.53 16.00 -12.34
N TRP A 110 -6.30 16.45 -13.33
CA TRP A 110 -6.09 17.75 -14.00
C TRP A 110 -6.41 18.95 -13.11
N LEU A 111 -7.16 18.76 -12.01
CA LEU A 111 -7.44 19.78 -11.00
C LEU A 111 -6.35 19.88 -9.92
N ASP A 112 -5.33 19.01 -9.97
CA ASP A 112 -4.22 19.06 -9.02
C ASP A 112 -3.37 20.32 -9.27
N PRO A 113 -3.28 21.25 -8.30
CA PRO A 113 -2.50 22.47 -8.43
C PRO A 113 -1.03 22.22 -8.79
N GLN A 114 -0.45 21.09 -8.37
CA GLN A 114 0.93 20.73 -8.70
C GLN A 114 1.09 20.38 -10.18
N LYS A 115 0.11 19.67 -10.76
CA LYS A 115 0.11 19.33 -12.19
C LYS A 115 -0.20 20.55 -13.06
N ILE A 116 -1.09 21.42 -12.59
CA ILE A 116 -1.39 22.70 -13.24
C ILE A 116 -0.13 23.58 -13.30
N ARG A 117 0.56 23.75 -12.16
CA ARG A 117 1.83 24.51 -12.10
C ARG A 117 2.86 23.99 -13.10
N GLY A 118 3.07 22.68 -13.16
CA GLY A 118 4.01 22.07 -14.12
C GLY A 118 3.64 22.36 -15.58
N SER A 119 2.35 22.30 -15.92
CA SER A 119 1.88 22.58 -17.29
C SER A 119 2.05 24.04 -17.72
N LEU A 120 1.95 24.99 -16.78
CA LEU A 120 2.13 26.42 -17.04
C LEU A 120 3.61 26.77 -17.30
N LEU A 121 4.54 26.13 -16.57
CA LEU A 121 5.98 26.34 -16.75
C LEU A 121 6.48 25.90 -18.13
N ILE A 122 5.95 24.78 -18.65
CA ILE A 122 6.28 24.27 -20.00
C ILE A 122 5.76 25.21 -21.08
N ARG A 123 4.59 25.83 -20.87
CA ARG A 123 4.01 26.78 -21.83
C ARG A 123 4.77 28.12 -21.85
N THR A 124 5.25 28.59 -20.71
CA THR A 124 6.07 29.81 -20.66
C THR A 124 7.44 29.64 -21.32
N SER A 125 8.03 28.45 -21.30
CA SER A 125 9.31 28.19 -21.99
C SER A 125 9.19 28.04 -23.51
N LEU A 126 8.01 27.62 -24.02
CA LEU A 126 7.76 27.46 -25.46
C LEU A 126 7.32 28.77 -26.14
N SER A 127 6.92 29.78 -25.37
CA SER A 127 6.53 31.12 -25.87
C SER A 127 7.70 32.09 -26.00
N GLN A 128 8.93 31.68 -25.65
CA GLN A 128 10.14 32.52 -25.69
C GLN A 128 11.10 32.18 -26.85
N THR A 129 10.66 31.34 -27.79
CA THR A 129 11.31 31.06 -29.08
C THR A 129 10.36 31.42 -30.21
#